data_AF-A0A5N7Z9V8-F1
#
_entry.id   AF-A0A5N7Z9V8-F1
#
_cell.length_a   1.000
_cell.length_b   1.000
_cell.length_c   1.000
_cell.angle_alpha   90.00
_cell.angle_beta   90.00
_cell.angle_gamma   90.00
#
_symmetry.space_group_name_H-M   'P 1'
#
loop_
_entity.id
_entity.type
_entity.pdbx_description
1 polymer ?
#
loop_
_entity_poly.entity_id
_entity_poly.type
_entity_poly.pdbx_seq_one_letter_code
_entity_poly.pdbx_strand_id
1 'polypeptide(L)' 'MQFRTPIPISKSDNPIDYTSQVVSLGSCFAVNMSEKLDYFRFRNYCNPFGILFHPL' A
#
# COMPACT_ATOMS: atom_id res chain seq x y z
N MET A 1 9.15 11.90 27.31
CA MET A 1 10.04 11.50 26.18
C MET A 1 9.19 11.34 24.93
N GLN A 2 9.66 11.82 23.77
CA GLN A 2 8.99 11.57 22.49
C GLN A 2 9.60 10.32 21.84
N PHE A 3 8.83 9.25 21.69
CA PHE A 3 9.26 7.95 21.12
C PHE A 3 8.90 7.79 19.64
N ARG A 4 8.50 8.88 18.97
CA ARG A 4 8.10 8.87 17.57
C ARG A 4 8.67 10.10 16.89
N THR A 5 9.06 9.94 15.63
CA THR A 5 9.40 11.06 14.76
C THR A 5 8.11 11.59 14.14
N PRO A 6 7.64 12.80 14.48
CA PRO A 6 6.54 13.42 13.78
C PRO A 6 7.01 13.79 12.37
N ILE A 7 6.38 13.21 11.36
CA ILE A 7 6.65 13.55 9.95
C ILE A 7 5.43 14.34 9.43
N PRO A 8 5.60 15.60 8.98
CA PRO A 8 4.53 16.33 8.35
C PRO A 8 4.21 15.67 7.01
N ILE A 9 2.97 15.20 6.83
CA ILE A 9 2.51 14.58 5.59
C ILE A 9 1.82 15.67 4.75
N SER A 10 2.41 16.01 3.61
CA SER A 10 1.78 16.90 2.62
C SER A 10 0.63 16.18 1.92
N LYS A 11 -0.37 16.94 1.45
CA LYS A 11 -1.41 16.38 0.59
C LYS A 11 -0.80 15.99 -0.76
N SER A 12 -1.21 14.83 -1.26
CA SER A 12 -0.92 14.41 -2.63
C SER A 12 -1.75 15.24 -3.61
N ASP A 13 -1.17 15.64 -4.74
CA ASP A 13 -1.90 16.23 -5.86
C ASP A 13 -2.87 15.23 -6.50
N ASN A 14 -2.60 13.93 -6.33
CA ASN A 14 -3.42 12.81 -6.80
C ASN A 14 -3.87 11.98 -5.60
N PRO A 15 -4.96 12.37 -4.91
CA PRO A 15 -5.53 11.55 -3.84
C PRO A 15 -6.14 10.27 -4.42
N ILE A 16 -6.11 9.20 -3.63
CA ILE A 16 -6.76 7.93 -3.99
C ILE A 16 -8.19 7.94 -3.46
N ASP A 17 -9.15 7.70 -4.34
CA ASP A 17 -10.56 7.53 -4.02
C ASP A 17 -11.10 6.22 -4.61
N TYR A 18 -12.43 6.01 -4.53
CA TYR A 18 -13.07 4.78 -5.03
C TYR A 18 -13.09 4.65 -6.56
N THR A 19 -12.81 5.71 -7.31
CA THR A 19 -12.68 5.67 -8.77
C THR A 19 -11.27 5.30 -9.23
N SER A 20 -10.30 5.47 -8.32
CA SER A 20 -8.89 5.22 -8.57
C SER A 20 -8.61 3.72 -8.75
N GLN A 21 -7.71 3.40 -9.68
CA GLN A 21 -7.16 2.05 -9.85
C GLN A 21 -5.78 1.97 -9.21
N VAL A 22 -5.64 1.15 -8.18
CA VAL A 22 -4.40 1.05 -7.40
C VAL A 22 -3.69 -0.26 -7.70
N VAL A 23 -2.39 -0.22 -7.98
CA VAL A 23 -1.57 -1.42 -8.11
C VAL A 23 -0.53 -1.43 -6.99
N SER A 24 -0.54 -2.50 -6.17
CA SER A 24 0.39 -2.68 -5.06
C SER A 24 1.49 -3.66 -5.46
N LEU A 25 2.75 -3.18 -5.55
CA LEU A 25 3.92 -3.96 -5.92
C LEU A 25 5.00 -3.86 -4.84
N GLY A 26 5.67 -4.97 -4.52
CA GLY A 26 6.77 -4.98 -3.57
C GLY A 26 6.84 -6.25 -2.73
N SER A 27 7.42 -6.12 -1.55
CA SER A 27 7.57 -7.19 -0.56
C SER A 27 6.25 -7.46 0.19
N CYS A 28 6.33 -8.09 1.37
CA CYS A 28 5.20 -8.33 2.26
C CYS A 28 4.42 -7.06 2.64
N PHE A 29 5.08 -5.90 2.63
CA PHE A 29 4.39 -4.63 2.89
C PHE A 29 3.33 -4.31 1.83
N ALA A 30 3.64 -4.52 0.55
CA ALA A 30 2.71 -4.26 -0.54
C ALA A 30 1.46 -5.15 -0.44
N VAL A 31 1.65 -6.42 -0.05
CA VAL A 31 0.55 -7.38 0.18
C VAL A 31 -0.35 -6.91 1.32
N ASN A 32 0.24 -6.59 2.47
CA ASN A 32 -0.52 -6.10 3.64
C ASN A 32 -1.29 -4.79 3.34
N MET A 33 -0.74 -3.93 2.48
CA MET A 33 -1.45 -2.71 2.05
C MET A 33 -2.58 -3.02 1.08
N SER A 34 -2.37 -3.94 0.13
CA SER A 34 -3.42 -4.37 -0.80
C SER A 34 -4.60 -5.02 -0.08
N GLU A 35 -4.34 -5.87 0.93
CA GLU A 35 -5.40 -6.48 1.75
C GLU A 35 -6.28 -5.44 2.46
N LYS A 36 -5.68 -4.33 2.91
CA LYS A 36 -6.46 -3.21 3.47
C LYS A 36 -7.30 -2.50 2.41
N LEU A 37 -6.73 -2.25 1.22
CA LEU A 37 -7.46 -1.65 0.11
C LEU A 37 -8.64 -2.55 -0.32
N ASP A 38 -8.44 -3.86 -0.35
CA ASP A 38 -9.48 -4.86 -0.62
C ASP A 38 -10.56 -4.86 0.47
N TYR A 39 -10.17 -4.82 1.74
CA TYR A 39 -11.09 -4.74 2.87
C TYR A 39 -12.04 -3.54 2.74
N PHE A 40 -11.49 -2.38 2.36
CA PHE A 40 -12.27 -1.17 2.11
C PHE A 40 -12.91 -1.11 0.72
N ARG A 41 -12.82 -2.17 -0.10
CA ARG A 41 -13.42 -2.26 -1.45
C ARG A 41 -12.90 -1.26 -2.47
N PHE A 42 -11.66 -0.80 -2.33
CA PHE A 42 -11.00 -0.04 -3.39
C PHE A 42 -10.69 -0.95 -4.58
N ARG A 43 -10.80 -0.41 -5.79
CA ARG A 43 -10.37 -1.12 -6.99
C ARG A 43 -8.84 -1.20 -7.01
N ASN A 44 -8.31 -2.31 -6.51
CA ASN A 44 -6.88 -2.53 -6.44
C ASN A 44 -6.46 -3.88 -7.04
N TYR A 45 -5.17 -4.00 -7.35
CA TYR A 45 -4.54 -5.22 -7.81
C TYR A 45 -3.23 -5.42 -7.04
N CYS A 46 -3.11 -6.56 -6.37
CA CYS A 46 -1.89 -6.95 -5.68
C CYS A 46 -1.02 -7.81 -6.60
N ASN A 47 0.27 -7.49 -6.68
CA ASN A 47 1.36 -8.29 -7.24
C ASN A 47 0.93 -9.65 -7.87
N PRO A 48 0.88 -9.77 -9.22
CA PRO A 48 0.41 -10.97 -9.90
C PRO A 48 1.27 -12.22 -9.64
N PHE A 49 2.51 -12.03 -9.18
CA PHE A 49 3.49 -13.11 -9.00
C PHE A 49 3.63 -13.55 -7.53
N GLY A 50 2.87 -12.94 -6.61
CA GLY A 50 2.97 -13.23 -5.18
C GLY A 50 4.25 -12.71 -4.53
N ILE A 51 4.44 -13.00 -3.24
CA ILE A 51 5.65 -12.57 -2.50
C ILE A 51 6.85 -13.38 -3.01
N LEU A 52 7.75 -12.71 -3.73
CA LEU A 52 9.05 -13.30 -4.09
C LEU A 52 9.94 -13.29 -2.86
N PHE A 53 9.95 -14.41 -2.13
CA PHE A 53 10.98 -14.67 -1.14
C PHE A 53 12.27 -15.02 -1.89
N HIS A 54 13.27 -14.14 -1.85
CA HIS A 54 14.64 -14.49 -2.22
C HIS A 54 15.33 -15.05 -0.97
N PRO A 55 15.42 -16.37 -0.79
CA PRO A 55 16.30 -16.93 0.22
C PRO A 55 17.73 -16.61 -0.22
N LEU A 56 18.39 -15.69 0.48
CA LEU A 56 19.84 -15.54 0.41
C LEU A 56 20.50 -16.58 1.33
#